data_AF-A0A3R9VN08-F1
#
_entry.id   AF-A0A3R9VN08-F1
#
_cell.length_a   1.000
_cell.length_b   1.000
_cell.length_c   1.000
_cell.angle_alpha   90.00
_cell.angle_beta   90.00
_cell.angle_gamma   90.00
#
_symmetry.space_group_name_H-M   'P 1'
#
loop_
_entity.id
_entity.type
_entity.pdbx_description
1 polymer ?
#
loop_
_entity_poly.entity_id
_entity_poly.type
_entity_poly.pdbx_seq_one_letter_code
_entity_poly.pdbx_strand_id
1 'polypeptide(L)'
;MLAIAQSCVEHARDIGSPIQGAFSLEKYWRDQALASHRTADSGTVEFEIDLKPLLRAGLDDIVATIEASSGNPVELWLPDALVATHEAGLDIHTHVVTASKMFPADLVATLRALKGGPGEIIKPLLVWAGYYQTPASLPVLVALLRRSRCQDHVEDLLKGVLYKPTQGETRKDVKAVYDAFSGATMSRDATTILDHAGAVMPAEELLSFLEGFDDYDREGILRAAGATSPWRLRAVISHFRTEIPNFPSSSYLTYLSRGIPQERYETWVDHIQKAGYSDEYIKLCEMKYEPPF
;
A
#
# COMPACT_ATOMS: atom_id res chain seq x y z
N MET A 1 -9.24 19.86 1.86
CA MET A 1 -9.21 19.79 3.34
C MET A 1 -9.60 21.10 3.99
N LEU A 2 -9.13 22.26 3.52
CA LEU A 2 -9.51 23.57 4.09
C LEU A 2 -11.03 23.81 4.14
N ALA A 3 -11.76 23.49 3.06
CA ALA A 3 -13.21 23.65 2.99
C ALA A 3 -13.98 22.75 3.99
N ILE A 4 -13.43 21.58 4.33
CA ILE A 4 -14.05 20.66 5.30
C ILE A 4 -13.77 21.16 6.72
N ALA A 5 -12.53 21.58 7.00
CA ALA A 5 -12.20 22.20 8.28
C ALA A 5 -13.00 23.49 8.52
N GLN A 6 -13.21 24.31 7.48
CA GLN A 6 -14.07 25.49 7.53
C GLN A 6 -15.53 25.11 7.80
N SER A 7 -16.06 24.10 7.09
CA SER A 7 -17.42 23.60 7.32
C SER A 7 -17.62 23.04 8.74
N CYS A 8 -16.64 22.36 9.31
CA CYS A 8 -16.71 21.89 10.70
C CYS A 8 -16.65 23.03 11.72
N VAL A 9 -15.85 24.07 11.48
CA VAL A 9 -15.75 25.26 12.34
C VAL A 9 -17.02 26.10 12.27
N GLU A 10 -17.60 26.25 11.07
CA GLU A 10 -18.88 26.94 10.85
C GLU A 10 -20.02 26.18 11.54
N HIS A 11 -20.10 24.87 11.36
CA HIS A 11 -21.12 24.04 12.01
C HIS A 11 -21.03 24.10 13.54
N ALA A 12 -19.81 24.08 14.10
CA ALA A 12 -19.61 24.20 15.53
C ALA A 12 -19.98 25.58 16.10
N ARG A 13 -19.79 26.65 15.33
CA ARG A 13 -20.28 28.00 15.68
C ARG A 13 -21.81 28.05 15.66
N ASP A 14 -22.44 27.45 14.65
CA ASP A 14 -23.90 27.44 14.50
C ASP A 14 -24.61 26.72 15.65
N ILE A 15 -23.99 25.70 16.24
CA ILE A 15 -24.53 24.98 17.41
C ILE A 15 -24.09 25.56 18.75
N GLY A 16 -23.39 26.72 18.76
CA GLY A 16 -22.94 27.40 19.98
C GLY A 16 -21.88 26.64 20.77
N SER A 17 -21.16 25.70 20.15
CA SER A 17 -20.12 24.92 20.82
C SER A 17 -18.81 25.72 20.89
N PRO A 18 -18.30 26.04 22.09
CA PRO A 18 -17.06 26.79 22.24
C PRO A 18 -15.87 25.87 21.92
N ILE A 19 -15.47 25.81 20.66
CA ILE A 19 -14.20 25.17 20.30
C ILE A 19 -13.06 26.09 20.75
N GLN A 20 -12.53 25.84 21.95
CA GLN A 20 -11.23 26.36 22.35
C GLN A 20 -10.18 25.84 21.35
N GLY A 21 -9.52 26.75 20.63
CA GLY A 21 -8.51 26.39 19.63
C GLY A 21 -8.99 26.26 18.17
N ALA A 22 -10.24 26.60 17.82
CA ALA A 22 -10.67 26.61 16.42
C ALA A 22 -9.79 27.50 15.52
N PHE A 23 -9.37 28.66 16.04
CA PHE A 23 -8.42 29.55 15.35
C PHE A 23 -7.03 28.93 15.21
N SER A 24 -6.58 28.08 16.14
CA SER A 24 -5.28 27.40 16.01
C SER A 24 -5.36 26.22 15.04
N LEU A 25 -6.51 25.53 14.94
CA LEU A 25 -6.70 24.43 13.98
C LEU A 25 -6.85 24.95 12.54
N GLU A 26 -7.67 25.99 12.34
CA GLU A 26 -7.83 26.64 11.04
C GLU A 26 -6.50 27.26 10.58
N LYS A 27 -5.78 27.92 11.49
CA LYS A 27 -4.43 28.44 11.22
C LYS A 27 -3.43 27.31 10.97
N TYR A 28 -3.45 26.22 11.73
CA TYR A 28 -2.57 25.06 11.52
C TYR A 28 -2.79 24.40 10.14
N TRP A 29 -4.04 24.18 9.75
CA TRP A 29 -4.35 23.60 8.43
C TRP A 29 -4.15 24.60 7.29
N ARG A 30 -4.38 25.89 7.52
CA ARG A 30 -4.04 26.95 6.56
C ARG A 30 -2.53 27.10 6.41
N ASP A 31 -1.77 27.02 7.49
CA ASP A 31 -0.31 27.09 7.49
C ASP A 31 0.30 25.81 6.90
N GLN A 32 -0.29 24.63 7.12
CA GLN A 32 0.08 23.41 6.39
C GLN A 32 -0.27 23.49 4.90
N ALA A 33 -1.45 23.98 4.54
CA ALA A 33 -1.85 24.14 3.14
C ALA A 33 -0.99 25.18 2.41
N LEU A 34 -0.66 26.28 3.08
CA LEU A 34 0.25 27.31 2.59
C LEU A 34 1.70 26.85 2.60
N ALA A 35 2.13 26.01 3.55
CA ALA A 35 3.45 25.38 3.53
C ALA A 35 3.53 24.39 2.35
N SER A 36 2.50 23.56 2.12
CA SER A 36 2.44 22.67 0.98
C SER A 36 2.35 23.41 -0.36
N HIS A 37 1.72 24.59 -0.39
CA HIS A 37 1.69 25.45 -1.59
C HIS A 37 2.95 26.31 -1.76
N ARG A 38 3.68 26.63 -0.70
CA ARG A 38 4.96 27.37 -0.77
C ARG A 38 6.15 26.45 -1.00
N THR A 39 6.04 25.15 -0.68
CA THR A 39 6.93 24.10 -1.21
C THR A 39 6.46 23.60 -2.57
N ALA A 40 5.25 23.94 -3.00
CA ALA A 40 4.84 23.92 -4.40
C ALA A 40 5.32 25.21 -5.10
N ASP A 41 6.61 25.53 -4.95
CA ASP A 41 7.34 25.80 -6.19
C ASP A 41 7.02 24.58 -7.05
N SER A 42 6.47 24.77 -8.25
CA SER A 42 6.19 23.67 -9.15
C SER A 42 7.52 22.97 -9.39
N GLY A 43 7.86 22.03 -8.50
CA GLY A 43 8.95 21.12 -8.64
C GLY A 43 8.50 20.29 -9.79
N THR A 44 8.82 20.77 -10.99
CA THR A 44 9.15 19.94 -12.12
C THR A 44 10.15 18.97 -11.52
N VAL A 45 9.66 17.85 -10.98
CA VAL A 45 10.47 16.66 -10.83
C VAL A 45 11.05 16.53 -12.23
N GLU A 46 12.36 16.74 -12.36
CA GLU A 46 13.04 16.55 -13.63
C GLU A 46 12.78 15.09 -14.00
N PHE A 47 11.75 14.91 -14.81
CA PHE A 47 11.29 13.62 -15.26
C PHE A 47 12.19 13.27 -16.44
N GLU A 48 13.41 12.85 -16.11
CA GLU A 48 14.40 12.50 -17.12
C GLU A 48 14.07 11.10 -17.64
N ILE A 49 13.43 11.06 -18.82
CA ILE A 49 13.25 9.84 -19.59
C ILE A 49 14.52 9.60 -20.41
N ASP A 50 15.08 8.39 -20.34
CA ASP A 50 16.07 7.97 -21.35
C ASP A 50 15.35 7.73 -22.68
N LEU A 51 15.51 8.68 -23.61
CA LEU A 51 14.91 8.64 -24.95
C LEU A 51 15.68 7.74 -25.93
N LYS A 52 16.89 7.28 -25.58
CA LYS A 52 17.74 6.48 -26.49
C LYS A 52 17.09 5.18 -26.97
N PRO A 53 16.36 4.42 -26.14
CA PRO A 53 15.65 3.23 -26.61
C PRO A 53 14.56 3.56 -27.63
N LEU A 54 13.82 4.65 -27.44
CA LEU A 54 12.78 5.11 -28.38
C LEU A 54 13.38 5.51 -29.73
N LEU A 55 14.46 6.30 -29.69
CA LEU A 55 15.22 6.67 -30.90
C LEU A 55 15.76 5.44 -31.64
N ARG A 56 16.31 4.45 -30.93
CA ARG A 56 16.80 3.20 -31.55
C ARG A 56 15.69 2.35 -32.15
N ALA A 57 14.47 2.46 -31.64
CA ALA A 57 13.29 1.78 -32.16
C ALA A 57 12.63 2.52 -33.33
N GLY A 58 13.15 3.70 -33.73
CA GLY A 58 12.57 4.52 -34.80
C GLY A 58 11.26 5.22 -34.40
N LEU A 59 11.04 5.43 -33.09
CA LEU A 59 9.87 6.11 -32.55
C LEU A 59 10.14 7.62 -32.38
N ASP A 60 10.64 8.25 -33.45
CA ASP A 60 11.02 9.66 -33.47
C ASP A 60 9.82 10.59 -33.19
N ASP A 61 8.61 10.15 -33.52
CA ASP A 61 7.35 10.84 -33.26
C ASP A 61 7.02 10.91 -31.76
N ILE A 62 7.23 9.80 -31.03
CA ILE A 62 7.07 9.76 -29.57
C ILE A 62 8.14 10.62 -28.91
N VAL A 63 9.38 10.54 -29.38
CA VAL A 63 10.49 11.37 -28.87
C VAL A 63 10.19 12.85 -29.07
N ALA A 64 9.76 13.24 -30.28
CA ALA A 64 9.36 14.61 -30.58
C ALA A 64 8.19 15.06 -29.70
N THR A 65 7.24 14.17 -29.38
CA THR A 65 6.12 14.46 -28.47
C THR A 65 6.62 14.71 -27.05
N ILE A 66 7.53 13.89 -26.53
CA ILE A 66 8.11 14.05 -25.19
C ILE A 66 8.94 15.33 -25.12
N GLU A 67 9.81 15.58 -26.11
CA GLU A 67 10.66 16.77 -26.17
C GLU A 67 9.84 18.06 -26.32
N ALA A 68 8.81 18.06 -27.19
CA ALA A 68 7.89 19.18 -27.34
C ALA A 68 7.02 19.41 -26.09
N SER A 69 6.87 18.38 -25.26
CA SER A 69 6.16 18.46 -23.99
C SER A 69 7.06 18.82 -22.81
N SER A 70 8.35 19.08 -23.05
CA SER A 70 9.28 19.58 -22.04
C SER A 70 8.78 20.93 -21.49
N GLY A 71 8.40 20.95 -20.22
CA GLY A 71 7.79 22.11 -19.54
C GLY A 71 6.25 22.07 -19.43
N ASN A 72 5.58 21.10 -20.06
CA ASN A 72 4.15 20.85 -19.86
C ASN A 72 3.91 19.91 -18.66
N PRO A 73 2.75 20.00 -17.99
CA PRO A 73 2.35 19.04 -16.96
C PRO A 73 2.42 17.59 -17.45
N VAL A 74 3.01 16.72 -16.63
CA VAL A 74 3.35 15.34 -17.01
C VAL A 74 2.11 14.53 -17.40
N GLU A 75 0.96 14.82 -16.80
CA GLU A 75 -0.32 14.17 -17.11
C GLU A 75 -0.81 14.39 -18.55
N LEU A 76 -0.29 15.39 -19.27
CA LEU A 76 -0.72 15.70 -20.63
C LEU A 76 -0.03 14.86 -21.70
N TRP A 77 1.12 14.26 -21.39
CA TRP A 77 1.94 13.58 -22.40
C TRP A 77 2.43 12.21 -21.96
N LEU A 78 2.66 11.99 -20.65
CA LEU A 78 3.15 10.71 -20.14
C LEU A 78 2.21 9.52 -20.42
N PRO A 79 0.87 9.64 -20.28
CA PRO A 79 -0.05 8.57 -20.64
C PRO A 79 0.15 8.06 -22.06
N ASP A 80 0.22 8.98 -23.04
CA ASP A 80 0.37 8.66 -24.45
C ASP A 80 1.75 8.05 -24.73
N ALA A 81 2.80 8.60 -24.11
CA ALA A 81 4.14 8.05 -24.20
C ALA A 81 4.23 6.61 -23.65
N LEU A 82 3.58 6.34 -22.51
CA LEU A 82 3.53 4.99 -21.91
C LEU A 82 2.79 4.00 -22.82
N VAL A 83 1.64 4.40 -23.36
CA VAL A 83 0.83 3.55 -24.27
C VAL A 83 1.60 3.27 -25.54
N ALA A 84 2.17 4.28 -26.19
CA ALA A 84 2.88 4.11 -27.44
C ALA A 84 4.19 3.28 -27.27
N THR A 85 4.91 3.47 -26.15
CA THR A 85 6.07 2.63 -25.80
C THR A 85 5.66 1.17 -25.59
N HIS A 86 4.53 0.93 -24.92
CA HIS A 86 3.98 -0.41 -24.71
C HIS A 86 3.55 -1.07 -26.01
N GLU A 87 2.82 -0.36 -26.88
CA GLU A 87 2.35 -0.87 -28.17
C GLU A 87 3.51 -1.18 -29.13
N ALA A 88 4.63 -0.45 -29.02
CA ALA A 88 5.87 -0.75 -29.74
C ALA A 88 6.63 -1.98 -29.19
N GLY A 89 6.14 -2.62 -28.12
CA GLY A 89 6.78 -3.77 -27.49
C GLY A 89 8.06 -3.43 -26.73
N LEU A 90 8.27 -2.17 -26.37
CA LEU A 90 9.43 -1.72 -25.63
C LEU A 90 9.22 -1.86 -24.11
N ASP A 91 10.33 -1.93 -23.37
CA ASP A 91 10.29 -2.00 -21.92
C ASP A 91 9.80 -0.67 -21.30
N ILE A 92 8.61 -0.72 -20.72
CA ILE A 92 7.99 0.41 -20.02
C ILE A 92 8.42 0.51 -18.56
N HIS A 93 9.17 -0.46 -18.03
CA HIS A 93 9.46 -0.58 -16.60
C HIS A 93 10.09 0.70 -16.03
N THR A 94 11.13 1.23 -16.67
CA THR A 94 11.80 2.46 -16.21
C THR A 94 10.83 3.64 -16.16
N HIS A 95 10.00 3.82 -17.19
CA HIS A 95 9.00 4.88 -17.26
C HIS A 95 7.95 4.74 -16.15
N VAL A 96 7.46 3.52 -15.93
CA VAL A 96 6.50 3.20 -14.86
C VAL A 96 7.09 3.47 -13.48
N VAL A 97 8.34 3.09 -13.25
CA VAL A 97 9.04 3.35 -11.98
C VAL A 97 9.22 4.84 -11.76
N THR A 98 9.62 5.61 -12.78
CA THR A 98 9.74 7.07 -12.66
C THR A 98 8.39 7.72 -12.41
N ALA A 99 7.35 7.32 -13.16
CA ALA A 99 5.97 7.80 -13.00
C ALA A 99 5.40 7.53 -11.60
N SER A 100 5.73 6.38 -11.02
CA SER A 100 5.24 5.98 -9.69
C SER A 100 5.72 6.87 -8.54
N LYS A 101 6.78 7.67 -8.77
CA LYS A 101 7.38 8.60 -7.81
C LYS A 101 6.82 10.02 -7.91
N MET A 102 5.96 10.29 -8.89
CA MET A 102 5.33 11.60 -9.08
C MET A 102 4.49 12.00 -7.86
N PHE A 103 4.14 13.28 -7.74
CA PHE A 103 3.21 13.70 -6.69
C PHE A 103 1.85 13.01 -6.85
N PRO A 104 1.13 12.74 -5.75
CA PRO A 104 -0.15 12.02 -5.81
C PRO A 104 -1.20 12.61 -6.77
N ALA A 105 -1.26 13.94 -6.90
CA ALA A 105 -2.19 14.61 -7.80
C ALA A 105 -1.89 14.30 -9.27
N ASP A 106 -0.62 14.42 -9.66
CA ASP A 106 -0.15 14.17 -11.03
C ASP A 106 -0.28 12.70 -11.38
N LEU A 107 0.08 11.80 -10.46
CA LEU A 107 -0.10 10.35 -10.64
C LEU A 107 -1.57 9.99 -10.89
N VAL A 108 -2.51 10.59 -10.15
CA VAL A 108 -3.96 10.37 -10.35
C VAL A 108 -4.46 11.02 -11.65
N ALA A 109 -3.87 12.13 -12.09
CA ALA A 109 -4.15 12.70 -13.41
C ALA A 109 -3.68 11.76 -14.53
N THR A 110 -2.45 11.24 -14.44
CA THR A 110 -1.91 10.22 -15.36
C THR A 110 -2.79 8.97 -15.40
N LEU A 111 -3.18 8.42 -14.24
CA LEU A 111 -4.06 7.24 -14.16
C LEU A 111 -5.45 7.48 -14.74
N ARG A 112 -6.00 8.70 -14.62
CA ARG A 112 -7.26 9.07 -15.26
C ARG A 112 -7.14 9.15 -16.78
N ALA A 113 -6.03 9.70 -17.27
CA ALA A 113 -5.78 9.76 -18.70
C ALA A 113 -5.55 8.35 -19.30
N LEU A 114 -4.92 7.45 -18.53
CA LEU A 114 -4.79 6.03 -18.88
C LEU A 114 -6.10 5.24 -18.76
N LYS A 115 -7.20 5.83 -18.27
CA LYS A 115 -8.45 5.10 -18.04
C LYS A 115 -9.05 4.60 -19.37
N GLY A 116 -9.06 3.28 -19.54
CA GLY A 116 -9.46 2.61 -20.80
C GLY A 116 -8.28 2.16 -21.65
N GLY A 117 -7.05 2.49 -21.26
CA GLY A 117 -5.81 1.97 -21.83
C GLY A 117 -5.42 0.59 -21.27
N PRO A 118 -4.21 0.09 -21.60
CA PRO A 118 -3.76 -1.24 -21.23
C PRO A 118 -3.66 -1.41 -19.71
N GLY A 119 -4.40 -2.39 -19.15
CA GLY A 119 -4.31 -2.74 -17.72
C GLY A 119 -2.91 -3.15 -17.29
N GLU A 120 -2.09 -3.57 -18.26
CA GLU A 120 -0.67 -3.93 -18.14
C GLU A 120 0.23 -2.73 -17.80
N ILE A 121 -0.25 -1.49 -17.94
CA ILE A 121 0.46 -0.27 -17.51
C ILE A 121 -0.05 0.18 -16.14
N ILE A 122 -1.38 0.23 -15.97
CA ILE A 122 -2.03 0.78 -14.77
C ILE A 122 -1.64 0.01 -13.51
N LYS A 123 -1.73 -1.32 -13.55
CA LYS A 123 -1.48 -2.15 -12.37
C LYS A 123 -0.01 -2.07 -11.92
N PRO A 124 1.01 -2.24 -12.78
CA PRO A 124 2.39 -2.01 -12.38
C PRO A 124 2.64 -0.61 -11.82
N LEU A 125 2.07 0.43 -12.45
CA LEU A 125 2.21 1.81 -11.96
C LEU A 125 1.72 1.98 -10.52
N LEU A 126 0.56 1.42 -10.19
CA LEU A 126 0.00 1.48 -8.84
C LEU A 126 0.81 0.66 -7.83
N VAL A 127 1.26 -0.53 -8.22
CA VAL A 127 2.09 -1.37 -7.35
C VAL A 127 3.41 -0.67 -7.03
N TRP A 128 4.07 -0.09 -8.04
CA TRP A 128 5.29 0.68 -7.83
C TRP A 128 5.05 1.96 -7.03
N ALA A 129 3.88 2.61 -7.20
CA ALA A 129 3.53 3.79 -6.42
C ALA A 129 3.32 3.42 -4.95
N GLY A 130 2.71 2.27 -4.66
CA GLY A 130 2.59 1.73 -3.31
C GLY A 130 3.95 1.62 -2.62
N TYR A 131 4.96 1.17 -3.36
CA TYR A 131 6.31 0.98 -2.84
C TYR A 131 7.08 2.30 -2.67
N TYR A 132 7.09 3.17 -3.69
CA TYR A 132 7.98 4.34 -3.71
C TYR A 132 7.39 5.61 -3.08
N GLN A 133 6.06 5.72 -2.96
CA GLN A 133 5.46 6.91 -2.34
C GLN A 133 5.81 6.97 -0.86
N THR A 134 6.02 8.18 -0.34
CA THR A 134 6.29 8.39 1.09
C THR A 134 5.08 7.94 1.94
N PRO A 135 5.28 7.57 3.22
CA PRO A 135 4.17 7.21 4.11
C PRO A 135 3.07 8.27 4.16
N ALA A 136 3.43 9.56 4.21
CA ALA A 136 2.48 10.66 4.26
C ALA A 136 1.71 10.87 2.94
N SER A 137 2.33 10.52 1.79
CA SER A 137 1.71 10.66 0.47
C SER A 137 0.65 9.59 0.18
N LEU A 138 0.79 8.38 0.73
CA LEU A 138 -0.08 7.25 0.39
C LEU A 138 -1.56 7.44 0.79
N PRO A 139 -1.91 7.92 2.00
CA PRO A 139 -3.30 8.25 2.34
C PRO A 139 -3.91 9.29 1.39
N VAL A 140 -3.12 10.30 1.01
CA VAL A 140 -3.55 11.34 0.05
C VAL A 140 -3.83 10.72 -1.31
N LEU A 141 -2.95 9.83 -1.79
CA LEU A 141 -3.12 9.13 -3.06
C LEU A 141 -4.38 8.25 -3.04
N VAL A 142 -4.62 7.48 -2.00
CA VAL A 142 -5.85 6.66 -1.85
C VAL A 142 -7.10 7.55 -1.85
N ALA A 143 -7.08 8.66 -1.12
CA ALA A 143 -8.20 9.61 -1.10
C ALA A 143 -8.49 10.21 -2.49
N LEU A 144 -7.43 10.55 -3.24
CA LEU A 144 -7.57 11.06 -4.61
C LEU A 144 -8.10 10.00 -5.57
N LEU A 145 -7.59 8.75 -5.51
CA LEU A 145 -8.08 7.64 -6.33
C LEU A 145 -9.58 7.37 -6.14
N ARG A 146 -10.05 7.39 -4.89
CA ARG A 146 -11.47 7.23 -4.56
C ARG A 146 -12.32 8.36 -5.15
N ARG A 147 -11.80 9.59 -5.16
CA ARG A 147 -12.51 10.76 -5.70
C ARG A 147 -12.43 10.85 -7.23
N SER A 148 -11.45 10.22 -7.87
CA SER A 148 -11.13 10.39 -9.28
C SER A 148 -11.79 9.37 -10.22
N ARG A 149 -12.73 8.55 -9.75
CA ARG A 149 -13.29 7.38 -10.47
C ARG A 149 -12.25 6.31 -10.82
N CYS A 150 -11.14 6.26 -10.07
CA CYS A 150 -10.12 5.20 -10.12
C CYS A 150 -10.16 4.35 -8.83
N GLN A 151 -11.32 4.29 -8.17
CA GLN A 151 -11.47 3.64 -6.87
C GLN A 151 -11.18 2.13 -6.91
N ASP A 152 -11.43 1.49 -8.04
CA ASP A 152 -11.27 0.04 -8.23
C ASP A 152 -9.78 -0.37 -8.16
N HIS A 153 -8.88 0.61 -8.26
CA HIS A 153 -7.43 0.44 -8.24
C HIS A 153 -6.79 0.67 -6.86
N VAL A 154 -7.57 1.06 -5.85
CA VAL A 154 -7.05 1.30 -4.50
C VAL A 154 -6.42 0.03 -3.93
N GLU A 155 -7.02 -1.13 -4.19
CA GLU A 155 -6.49 -2.40 -3.69
C GLU A 155 -5.14 -2.76 -4.34
N ASP A 156 -4.96 -2.48 -5.63
CA ASP A 156 -3.67 -2.69 -6.33
C ASP A 156 -2.58 -1.80 -5.73
N LEU A 157 -2.90 -0.55 -5.39
CA LEU A 157 -1.98 0.37 -4.71
C LEU A 157 -1.59 -0.15 -3.33
N LEU A 158 -2.57 -0.54 -2.50
CA LEU A 158 -2.33 -1.04 -1.15
C LEU A 158 -1.51 -2.34 -1.17
N LYS A 159 -1.73 -3.21 -2.16
CA LYS A 159 -0.90 -4.41 -2.37
C LYS A 159 0.56 -4.08 -2.64
N GLY A 160 0.83 -2.97 -3.33
CA GLY A 160 2.17 -2.49 -3.63
C GLY A 160 2.93 -1.89 -2.45
N VAL A 161 2.27 -1.61 -1.32
CA VAL A 161 2.92 -0.98 -0.15
C VAL A 161 4.06 -1.83 0.41
N LEU A 162 3.93 -3.16 0.34
CA LEU A 162 4.82 -4.04 1.09
C LEU A 162 6.06 -4.45 0.34
N TYR A 163 5.98 -4.71 -0.96
CA TYR A 163 7.06 -5.38 -1.69
C TYR A 163 7.46 -4.63 -2.94
N LYS A 164 8.77 -4.65 -3.19
CA LYS A 164 9.36 -4.26 -4.46
C LYS A 164 9.14 -5.37 -5.49
N PRO A 165 8.37 -5.17 -6.56
CA PRO A 165 7.94 -6.24 -7.46
C PRO A 165 9.07 -7.06 -8.09
N THR A 166 10.25 -6.47 -8.29
CA THR A 166 11.35 -7.09 -9.03
C THR A 166 12.44 -7.71 -8.16
N GLN A 167 12.47 -7.43 -6.86
CA GLN A 167 13.58 -7.84 -5.98
C GLN A 167 13.13 -8.61 -4.74
N GLY A 168 11.83 -8.72 -4.50
CA GLY A 168 11.32 -9.35 -3.26
C GLY A 168 11.71 -8.59 -1.99
N GLU A 169 12.23 -7.37 -2.13
CA GLU A 169 12.60 -6.51 -1.01
C GLU A 169 11.33 -5.98 -0.36
N THR A 170 11.19 -6.18 0.94
CA THR A 170 10.11 -5.59 1.71
C THR A 170 10.43 -4.14 2.06
N ARG A 171 9.42 -3.29 1.98
CA ARG A 171 9.49 -1.90 2.40
C ARG A 171 9.80 -1.82 3.90
N LYS A 172 10.80 -1.02 4.28
CA LYS A 172 11.28 -0.94 5.68
C LYS A 172 10.44 -0.02 6.58
N ASP A 173 9.70 0.91 5.99
CA ASP A 173 8.88 1.92 6.67
C ASP A 173 7.38 1.57 6.65
N VAL A 174 7.00 0.29 6.50
CA VAL A 174 5.59 -0.15 6.48
C VAL A 174 4.83 0.29 7.74
N LYS A 175 5.48 0.28 8.91
CA LYS A 175 4.85 0.81 10.13
C LYS A 175 4.50 2.30 10.01
N ALA A 176 5.42 3.10 9.46
CA ALA A 176 5.15 4.52 9.24
C ALA A 176 4.01 4.73 8.23
N VAL A 177 3.90 3.85 7.21
CA VAL A 177 2.76 3.85 6.28
C VAL A 177 1.48 3.56 7.05
N TYR A 178 1.43 2.49 7.84
CA TYR A 178 0.28 2.17 8.69
C TYR A 178 -0.12 3.34 9.60
N ASP A 179 0.84 3.93 10.32
CA ASP A 179 0.62 5.06 11.21
C ASP A 179 0.04 6.27 10.44
N ALA A 180 0.49 6.50 9.20
CA ALA A 180 -0.03 7.56 8.35
C ALA A 180 -1.50 7.32 7.93
N PHE A 181 -1.86 6.07 7.57
CA PHE A 181 -3.26 5.72 7.28
C PHE A 181 -4.15 5.81 8.53
N SER A 182 -3.67 5.32 9.67
CA SER A 182 -4.38 5.38 10.96
C SER A 182 -4.59 6.84 11.39
N GLY A 183 -3.54 7.66 11.35
CA GLY A 183 -3.61 9.09 11.66
C GLY A 183 -4.48 9.90 10.69
N ALA A 184 -4.63 9.44 9.46
CA ALA A 184 -5.57 9.99 8.49
C ALA A 184 -7.02 9.47 8.66
N THR A 185 -7.31 8.70 9.72
CA THR A 185 -8.61 8.08 10.02
C THR A 185 -9.08 7.07 8.97
N MET A 186 -8.15 6.47 8.22
CA MET A 186 -8.42 5.50 7.15
C MET A 186 -8.28 4.06 7.68
N SER A 187 -9.02 3.74 8.75
CA SER A 187 -8.88 2.48 9.50
C SER A 187 -9.00 1.24 8.61
N ARG A 188 -9.96 1.22 7.68
CA ARG A 188 -10.11 0.10 6.73
C ARG A 188 -8.86 -0.15 5.89
N ASP A 189 -8.20 0.90 5.43
CA ASP A 189 -6.99 0.79 4.61
C ASP A 189 -5.80 0.39 5.46
N ALA A 190 -5.70 0.94 6.68
CA ALA A 190 -4.70 0.55 7.66
C ALA A 190 -4.80 -0.96 7.98
N THR A 191 -6.00 -1.48 8.24
CA THR A 191 -6.24 -2.93 8.43
C THR A 191 -5.88 -3.72 7.17
N THR A 192 -6.21 -3.22 5.98
CA THR A 192 -5.85 -3.89 4.71
C THR A 192 -4.32 -4.03 4.56
N ILE A 193 -3.55 -3.02 4.99
CA ILE A 193 -2.09 -3.07 4.99
C ILE A 193 -1.58 -4.13 5.98
N LEU A 194 -2.15 -4.21 7.18
CA LEU A 194 -1.78 -5.22 8.17
C LEU A 194 -2.12 -6.64 7.73
N ASP A 195 -3.31 -6.84 7.17
CA ASP A 195 -3.74 -8.13 6.62
C ASP A 195 -2.80 -8.57 5.50
N HIS A 196 -2.47 -7.65 4.59
CA HIS A 196 -1.53 -7.94 3.51
C HIS A 196 -0.12 -8.24 4.05
N ALA A 197 0.33 -7.55 5.10
CA ALA A 197 1.61 -7.79 5.75
C ALA A 197 1.70 -9.20 6.33
N GLY A 198 0.65 -9.62 7.04
CA GLY A 198 0.53 -11.00 7.52
C GLY A 198 0.59 -12.02 6.38
N ALA A 199 -0.12 -11.75 5.28
CA ALA A 199 -0.24 -12.67 4.17
C ALA A 199 1.07 -12.89 3.40
N VAL A 200 1.87 -11.83 3.17
CA VAL A 200 2.96 -11.88 2.18
C VAL A 200 4.37 -11.63 2.72
N MET A 201 4.54 -10.95 3.86
CA MET A 201 5.86 -10.58 4.37
C MET A 201 6.70 -11.82 4.71
N PRO A 202 7.99 -11.96 4.37
CA PRO A 202 8.78 -13.13 4.75
C PRO A 202 8.69 -13.47 6.25
N ALA A 203 8.66 -14.75 6.62
CA ALA A 203 8.49 -15.16 8.02
C ALA A 203 9.58 -14.58 8.94
N GLU A 204 10.79 -14.43 8.39
CA GLU A 204 11.96 -13.80 9.03
C GLU A 204 11.73 -12.34 9.39
N GLU A 205 11.08 -11.59 8.50
CA GLU A 205 10.80 -10.17 8.69
C GLU A 205 9.53 -9.95 9.51
N LEU A 206 8.56 -10.87 9.39
CA LEU A 206 7.28 -10.78 10.08
C LEU A 206 7.45 -10.71 11.60
N LEU A 207 8.38 -11.47 12.16
CA LEU A 207 8.63 -11.46 13.60
C LEU A 207 9.07 -10.07 14.08
N SER A 208 10.09 -9.50 13.44
CA SER A 208 10.59 -8.16 13.75
C SER A 208 9.53 -7.09 13.52
N PHE A 209 8.70 -7.28 12.48
CA PHE A 209 7.61 -6.36 12.16
C PHE A 209 6.56 -6.31 13.28
N LEU A 210 6.19 -7.46 13.87
CA LEU A 210 5.19 -7.54 14.94
C LEU A 210 5.58 -6.78 16.21
N GLU A 211 6.88 -6.62 16.49
CA GLU A 211 7.38 -5.87 17.66
C GLU A 211 6.96 -4.39 17.64
N GLY A 212 6.71 -3.84 16.44
CA GLY A 212 6.28 -2.45 16.27
C GLY A 212 4.81 -2.19 16.59
N PHE A 213 3.98 -3.22 16.78
CA PHE A 213 2.52 -3.10 16.88
C PHE A 213 2.01 -3.44 18.27
N ASP A 214 0.80 -3.01 18.61
CA ASP A 214 0.10 -3.43 19.84
C ASP A 214 -0.52 -4.83 19.70
N ASP A 215 -1.08 -5.37 20.79
CA ASP A 215 -1.63 -6.73 20.79
C ASP A 215 -2.81 -6.90 19.81
N TYR A 216 -3.62 -5.87 19.59
CA TYR A 216 -4.77 -5.92 18.69
C TYR A 216 -4.31 -6.00 17.23
N ASP A 217 -3.39 -5.13 16.84
CA ASP A 217 -2.82 -5.11 15.49
C ASP A 217 -2.00 -6.38 15.20
N ARG A 218 -1.23 -6.87 16.19
CA ARG A 218 -0.49 -8.14 16.07
C ARG A 218 -1.42 -9.32 15.83
N GLU A 219 -2.55 -9.40 16.53
CA GLU A 219 -3.54 -10.46 16.30
C GLU A 219 -4.05 -10.42 14.85
N GLY A 220 -4.40 -9.24 14.33
CA GLY A 220 -4.84 -9.06 12.94
C GLY A 220 -3.81 -9.58 11.92
N ILE A 221 -2.55 -9.16 12.07
CA ILE A 221 -1.44 -9.58 11.20
C ILE A 221 -1.26 -11.10 11.23
N LEU A 222 -1.24 -11.71 12.42
CA LEU A 222 -1.06 -13.16 12.58
C LEU A 222 -2.23 -13.95 12.01
N ARG A 223 -3.45 -13.47 12.20
CA ARG A 223 -4.65 -14.07 11.61
C ARG A 223 -4.53 -14.10 10.08
N ALA A 224 -4.11 -13.01 9.45
CA ALA A 224 -3.93 -12.98 8.00
C ALA A 224 -2.80 -13.91 7.53
N ALA A 225 -1.72 -14.04 8.30
CA ALA A 225 -0.65 -15.01 8.02
C ALA A 225 -1.17 -16.46 8.02
N GLY A 226 -2.01 -16.80 9.00
CA GLY A 226 -2.64 -18.13 9.11
C GLY A 226 -3.65 -18.43 8.00
N ALA A 227 -4.37 -17.41 7.53
CA ALA A 227 -5.41 -17.54 6.51
C ALA A 227 -4.89 -17.87 5.10
N THR A 228 -3.63 -17.52 4.82
CA THR A 228 -3.11 -17.47 3.45
C THR A 228 -2.92 -18.86 2.82
N SER A 229 -2.15 -19.73 3.47
CA SER A 229 -1.90 -21.09 2.99
C SER A 229 -1.31 -21.96 4.10
N PRO A 230 -1.43 -23.30 4.03
CA PRO A 230 -0.81 -24.18 5.01
C PRO A 230 0.72 -24.10 4.99
N TRP A 231 1.31 -23.83 3.81
CA TRP A 231 2.76 -23.61 3.65
C TRP A 231 3.22 -22.34 4.35
N ARG A 232 2.45 -21.26 4.22
CA ARG A 232 2.69 -19.99 4.89
C ARG A 232 2.63 -20.16 6.41
N LEU A 233 1.57 -20.79 6.92
CA LEU A 233 1.43 -21.09 8.34
C LEU A 233 2.65 -21.87 8.86
N ARG A 234 3.04 -22.94 8.16
CA ARG A 234 4.23 -23.74 8.47
C ARG A 234 5.50 -22.91 8.50
N ALA A 235 5.73 -22.03 7.51
CA ALA A 235 6.92 -21.20 7.45
C ALA A 235 7.01 -20.26 8.67
N VAL A 236 5.89 -19.63 9.04
CA VAL A 236 5.81 -18.73 10.21
C VAL A 236 6.09 -19.50 11.50
N ILE A 237 5.40 -20.64 11.72
CA ILE A 237 5.62 -21.49 12.90
C ILE A 237 7.09 -21.94 12.99
N SER A 238 7.66 -22.43 11.89
CA SER A 238 9.04 -22.93 11.86
C SER A 238 10.04 -21.85 12.23
N HIS A 239 9.87 -20.63 11.70
CA HIS A 239 10.74 -19.52 12.00
C HIS A 239 10.60 -19.07 13.46
N PHE A 240 9.36 -18.89 13.94
CA PHE A 240 9.10 -18.41 15.30
C PHE A 240 9.63 -19.37 16.37
N ARG A 241 9.55 -20.69 16.14
CA ARG A 241 10.15 -21.71 17.03
C ARG A 241 11.68 -21.61 17.11
N THR A 242 12.31 -21.17 16.04
CA THR A 242 13.78 -21.07 15.96
C THR A 242 14.27 -19.81 16.66
N GLU A 243 13.59 -18.68 16.45
CA GLU A 243 14.03 -17.37 16.95
C GLU A 243 13.55 -17.02 18.36
N ILE A 244 12.45 -17.59 18.84
CA ILE A 244 11.89 -17.27 20.16
C ILE A 244 12.15 -18.44 21.13
N PRO A 245 13.11 -18.32 22.06
CA PRO A 245 13.31 -19.32 23.11
C PRO A 245 12.04 -19.43 23.96
N ASN A 246 11.50 -20.64 24.09
CA ASN A 246 10.21 -20.89 24.74
C ASN A 246 9.04 -20.15 24.06
N PHE A 247 9.04 -20.10 22.72
CA PHE A 247 7.96 -19.54 21.90
C PHE A 247 6.60 -19.79 22.58
N PRO A 248 5.91 -18.74 23.08
CA PRO A 248 4.71 -18.91 23.88
C PRO A 248 3.63 -19.46 22.96
N SER A 249 3.51 -20.78 22.98
CA SER A 249 2.80 -21.53 21.95
C SER A 249 1.31 -21.18 21.94
N SER A 250 0.70 -20.80 23.06
CA SER A 250 -0.75 -20.60 23.10
C SER A 250 -1.22 -19.36 22.34
N SER A 251 -0.68 -18.16 22.60
CA SER A 251 -1.26 -16.91 22.06
C SER A 251 -1.06 -16.74 20.55
N TYR A 252 0.17 -16.88 20.05
CA TYR A 252 0.45 -16.73 18.62
C TYR A 252 -0.21 -17.82 17.78
N LEU A 253 -0.20 -19.08 18.24
CA LEU A 253 -0.90 -20.16 17.54
C LEU A 253 -2.40 -19.96 17.56
N THR A 254 -2.97 -19.37 18.62
CA THR A 254 -4.40 -19.03 18.66
C THR A 254 -4.74 -17.97 17.61
N TYR A 255 -3.90 -16.93 17.45
CA TYR A 255 -4.15 -15.91 16.42
C TYR A 255 -3.97 -16.47 15.00
N LEU A 256 -2.93 -17.26 14.77
CA LEU A 256 -2.71 -17.94 13.49
C LEU A 256 -3.86 -18.91 13.16
N SER A 257 -4.34 -19.68 14.13
CA SER A 257 -5.41 -20.67 13.92
C SER A 257 -6.76 -20.03 13.62
N ARG A 258 -7.07 -18.88 14.25
CA ARG A 258 -8.27 -18.07 13.96
C ARG A 258 -8.32 -17.55 12.52
N GLY A 259 -7.18 -17.51 11.83
CA GLY A 259 -7.12 -17.13 10.42
C GLY A 259 -7.56 -18.21 9.46
N ILE A 260 -7.55 -19.48 9.88
CA ILE A 260 -7.71 -20.61 8.98
C ILE A 260 -9.17 -20.68 8.48
N PRO A 261 -9.41 -20.70 7.16
CA PRO A 261 -10.76 -20.86 6.63
C PRO A 261 -11.38 -22.19 7.08
N GLN A 262 -12.59 -22.13 7.65
CA GLN A 262 -13.23 -23.30 8.27
C GLN A 262 -13.42 -24.45 7.27
N GLU A 263 -13.75 -24.13 6.02
CA GLU A 263 -13.95 -25.08 4.92
C GLU A 263 -12.65 -25.76 4.46
N ARG A 264 -11.49 -25.26 4.87
CA ARG A 264 -10.16 -25.79 4.51
C ARG A 264 -9.34 -26.26 5.72
N TYR A 265 -9.95 -26.25 6.91
CA TYR A 265 -9.24 -26.50 8.17
C TYR A 265 -8.46 -27.81 8.18
N GLU A 266 -9.04 -28.88 7.63
CA GLU A 266 -8.42 -30.21 7.59
C GLU A 266 -7.14 -30.24 6.75
N THR A 267 -7.07 -29.43 5.69
CA THR A 267 -5.85 -29.30 4.87
C THR A 267 -4.72 -28.64 5.65
N TRP A 268 -5.03 -27.66 6.52
CA TRP A 268 -4.02 -27.01 7.37
C TRP A 268 -3.52 -27.97 8.45
N VAL A 269 -4.44 -28.65 9.13
CA VAL A 269 -4.13 -29.65 10.17
C VAL A 269 -3.22 -30.76 9.62
N ASP A 270 -3.56 -31.36 8.48
CA ASP A 270 -2.77 -32.41 7.84
C ASP A 270 -1.35 -31.92 7.49
N HIS A 271 -1.22 -30.68 7.00
CA HIS A 271 0.08 -30.10 6.66
C HIS A 271 0.98 -29.90 7.88
N ILE A 272 0.42 -29.42 9.00
CA ILE A 272 1.15 -29.21 10.26
C ILE A 272 1.52 -30.56 10.88
N GLN A 273 0.62 -31.54 10.84
CA GLN A 273 0.90 -32.91 11.29
C GLN A 273 2.06 -33.55 10.51
N LYS A 274 2.01 -33.50 9.17
CA LYS A 274 3.08 -34.03 8.30
C LYS A 274 4.43 -33.33 8.48
N ALA A 275 4.43 -32.09 8.95
CA ALA A 275 5.64 -31.35 9.26
C ALA A 275 6.26 -31.72 10.63
N GLY A 276 5.58 -32.53 11.45
CA GLY A 276 6.06 -32.97 12.76
C GLY A 276 5.84 -31.95 13.89
N TYR A 277 4.96 -30.98 13.69
CA TYR A 277 4.64 -29.94 14.69
C TYR A 277 3.50 -30.41 15.60
N SER A 278 3.81 -31.34 16.51
CA SER A 278 2.82 -32.04 17.35
C SER A 278 2.01 -31.10 18.25
N ASP A 279 2.65 -30.11 18.88
CA ASP A 279 1.98 -29.20 19.81
C ASP A 279 1.02 -28.27 19.06
N GLU A 280 1.45 -27.78 17.90
CA GLU A 280 0.65 -26.96 17.00
C GLU A 280 -0.51 -27.75 16.41
N TYR A 281 -0.29 -29.02 16.05
CA TYR A 281 -1.35 -29.93 15.61
C TYR A 281 -2.42 -30.11 16.69
N ILE A 282 -2.03 -30.38 17.94
CA ILE A 282 -2.98 -30.51 19.06
C ILE A 282 -3.78 -29.21 19.21
N LYS A 283 -3.10 -28.07 19.21
CA LYS A 283 -3.76 -26.76 19.34
C LYS A 283 -4.74 -26.49 18.20
N LEU A 284 -4.37 -26.82 16.97
CA LEU A 284 -5.29 -26.71 15.83
C LEU A 284 -6.49 -27.65 16.00
N CYS A 285 -6.31 -28.88 16.46
CA CYS A 285 -7.45 -29.78 16.71
C CYS A 285 -8.41 -29.24 17.78
N GLU A 286 -7.89 -28.61 18.84
CA GLU A 286 -8.71 -27.93 19.87
C GLU A 286 -9.52 -26.76 19.29
N MET A 287 -8.86 -25.93 18.48
CA MET A 287 -9.45 -24.72 17.89
C MET A 287 -10.51 -25.02 16.82
N LYS A 288 -10.57 -26.24 16.26
CA LYS A 288 -11.57 -26.64 15.24
C LYS A 288 -13.02 -26.41 15.71
N TYR A 289 -13.25 -26.51 17.01
CA TYR A 289 -14.57 -26.40 17.63
C TYR A 289 -14.85 -25.04 18.27
N GLU A 290 -13.87 -24.13 18.25
CA GLU A 290 -14.10 -22.76 18.66
C GLU A 290 -14.77 -21.98 17.52
N PRO A 291 -15.79 -21.16 17.79
CA PRO A 291 -16.41 -20.33 16.75
C PRO A 291 -15.37 -19.38 16.14
N PRO A 292 -15.33 -19.19 14.81
CA PRO A 292 -14.56 -18.10 14.22
C PRO A 292 -15.20 -16.78 14.68
N PHE A 293 -14.42 -15.95 15.37
CA PHE A 293 -14.84 -14.64 15.88
C PHE A 293 -14.89 -13.60 14.75
#